data_AF-A0A3D0YZB9-F1
#
_entry.id   AF-A0A3D0YZB9-F1
#
_cell.length_a   1.000
_cell.length_b   1.000
_cell.length_c   1.000
_cell.angle_alpha   90.00
_cell.angle_beta   90.00
_cell.angle_gamma   90.00
#
_symmetry.space_group_name_H-M   'P 1'
#
loop_
_entity.id
_entity.type
_entity.pdbx_description
1 polymer ?
#
loop_
_entity_poly.entity_id
_entity_poly.type
_entity_poly.pdbx_seq_one_letter_code
_entity_poly.pdbx_strand_id
1 'polypeptide(L)'
;LSQPRLRFLLADDAGAGKTIMTGLYIREMLTRRLISRVLIVPPAGLVGNWEREMKTLFRLPFRVIAGSDCHAGNPFLETGSDLAIMSLDTLAEKRAFGRLQAPEVAPYDLVVFDEAHKLAADRESGFRFRKTERYCLAEALAGIAAEEPRWKLAWHCHHLLLLTATPHMGKDFPYYCLWRLLEPQALSTVEAFNALPPEARRSRFIRRAKEEMVRFDGTPIYPERNSDTLSYELTPLEGELYELTTEYIQTYYNRARILNRSAARLAMSVFQRRLASSTYALLRSFQRRRGKLAGQREDLRAGRISPDDLMANQRQLDSSPELFGRMTADEEEPRDGREENEITEDAVLAGVVAVNLAELEAEHRQVEGLLALAQRAHDTGGEAKFDKLREVFHRFPDEKLIIFTEHRDTLQFLVRRLEGLGFTGKVAAIHGGMDYREREDQVSFFRRPASEGGATYLVATDAAGEGINLQFCWLMVNYDIPWNPARLEQRLGRIHRYG
;
A
#
# COMPACT_ATOMS: atom_id res chain seq x y z
N LEU A 1 17.45 39.49 2.03
CA LEU A 1 16.37 38.91 2.87
C LEU A 1 16.68 37.43 3.00
N SER A 2 16.77 36.88 4.21
CA SER A 2 16.88 35.42 4.35
C SER A 2 15.63 34.82 3.69
N GLN A 3 15.82 33.89 2.75
CA GLN A 3 14.69 33.17 2.19
C GLN A 3 14.04 32.39 3.34
N PRO A 4 12.73 32.52 3.57
CA PRO A 4 12.07 31.75 4.60
C PRO A 4 12.22 30.26 4.28
N ARG A 5 12.54 29.46 5.31
CA ARG A 5 12.67 28.01 5.19
C ARG A 5 11.29 27.40 4.90
N LEU A 6 11.02 27.07 3.64
CA LEU A 6 9.75 26.49 3.24
C LEU A 6 9.71 24.99 3.53
N ARG A 7 9.10 24.63 4.67
CA ARG A 7 8.83 23.24 5.08
C ARG A 7 7.35 23.04 5.36
N PHE A 8 6.67 22.24 4.53
CA PHE A 8 5.21 22.12 4.55
C PHE A 8 4.73 20.68 4.47
N LEU A 9 3.59 20.43 5.11
CA LEU A 9 2.75 19.25 4.92
C LEU A 9 1.54 19.63 4.05
N LEU A 10 1.56 19.18 2.80
CA LEU A 10 0.47 19.32 1.86
C LEU A 10 -0.45 18.10 1.95
N ALA A 11 -1.56 18.29 2.66
CA ALA A 11 -2.51 17.28 3.08
C ALA A 11 -3.83 17.30 2.29
N ASP A 12 -3.82 17.80 1.04
CA ASP A 12 -5.02 17.84 0.20
C ASP A 12 -5.49 16.43 -0.19
N ASP A 13 -6.78 16.30 -0.51
CA ASP A 13 -7.38 15.02 -0.91
C ASP A 13 -6.67 14.34 -2.09
N ALA A 14 -6.86 13.03 -2.21
CA ALA A 14 -6.30 12.24 -3.31
C ALA A 14 -6.87 12.73 -4.66
N GLY A 15 -6.01 13.11 -5.61
CA GLY A 15 -6.45 13.68 -6.89
C GLY A 15 -6.69 15.19 -6.90
N ALA A 16 -6.48 15.90 -5.78
CA ALA A 16 -6.59 17.37 -5.70
C ALA A 16 -5.44 18.15 -6.37
N GLY A 17 -4.50 17.46 -7.04
CA GLY A 17 -3.41 18.10 -7.79
C GLY A 17 -2.13 18.39 -6.99
N LYS A 18 -1.84 17.64 -5.91
CA LYS A 18 -0.60 17.79 -5.11
C LYS A 18 0.66 17.81 -5.99
N THR A 19 0.80 16.85 -6.90
CA THR A 19 1.92 16.77 -7.86
C THR A 19 2.02 18.00 -8.76
N ILE A 20 0.89 18.52 -9.24
CA ILE A 20 0.85 19.74 -10.06
C ILE A 20 1.33 20.96 -9.27
N MET A 21 0.85 21.12 -8.04
CA MET A 21 1.26 22.22 -7.17
C MET A 21 2.75 22.15 -6.82
N THR A 22 3.26 20.95 -6.54
CA THR A 22 4.69 20.74 -6.32
C THR A 22 5.51 21.04 -7.56
N GLY A 23 5.07 20.61 -8.75
CA GLY A 23 5.74 20.92 -10.02
C GLY A 23 5.79 22.43 -10.32
N LEU A 24 4.68 23.15 -10.10
CA LEU A 24 4.63 24.61 -10.21
C LEU A 24 5.61 25.28 -9.23
N TYR A 25 5.61 24.83 -7.98
CA TYR A 25 6.52 25.34 -6.95
C TYR A 25 7.99 25.12 -7.34
N ILE A 26 8.36 23.89 -7.73
CA ILE A 26 9.73 23.57 -8.17
C ILE A 26 10.12 24.45 -9.36
N ARG A 27 9.25 24.56 -10.37
CA ARG A 27 9.51 25.35 -11.58
C ARG A 27 9.76 26.83 -11.24
N GLU A 28 8.94 27.40 -10.37
CA GLU A 28 9.06 28.80 -9.95
C GLU A 28 10.37 29.03 -9.18
N MET A 29 10.68 28.16 -8.22
CA MET A 29 11.89 28.27 -7.39
C MET A 29 13.18 28.12 -8.22
N LEU A 30 13.20 27.17 -9.18
CA LEU A 30 14.31 27.01 -10.13
C LEU A 30 14.47 28.24 -11.04
N THR A 31 13.36 28.77 -11.57
CA THR A 31 13.38 29.95 -12.46
C THR A 31 13.92 31.18 -11.75
N ARG A 32 13.60 31.33 -10.46
CA ARG A 32 14.13 32.39 -9.58
C ARG A 32 15.53 32.11 -9.03
N ARG A 33 16.13 30.95 -9.34
CA ARG A 33 17.43 30.49 -8.81
C ARG A 33 17.48 30.46 -7.28
N LEU A 34 16.35 30.14 -6.64
CA LEU A 34 16.24 29.99 -5.19
C LEU A 34 16.65 28.57 -4.75
N ILE A 35 16.47 27.60 -5.64
CA ILE A 35 16.98 26.23 -5.52
C ILE A 35 17.68 25.84 -6.81
N SER A 36 18.59 24.87 -6.73
CA SER A 36 19.30 24.28 -7.87
C SER A 36 19.19 22.75 -7.88
N ARG A 37 19.17 22.12 -6.70
CA ARG A 37 19.08 20.67 -6.55
C ARG A 37 17.78 20.24 -5.88
N VAL A 38 17.04 19.35 -6.54
CA VAL A 38 15.75 18.81 -6.09
C VAL A 38 15.77 17.29 -6.10
N LEU A 39 15.39 16.68 -4.98
CA LEU A 39 15.21 15.24 -4.84
C LEU A 39 13.74 14.94 -4.56
N ILE A 40 13.10 14.20 -5.46
CA ILE A 40 11.73 13.71 -5.26
C ILE A 40 11.80 12.23 -4.88
N VAL A 41 11.17 11.90 -3.76
CA VAL A 41 11.19 10.58 -3.13
C VAL A 41 9.77 10.04 -3.03
N PRO A 42 9.21 9.50 -4.13
CA PRO A 42 7.88 8.92 -4.13
C PRO A 42 7.92 7.41 -3.82
N PRO A 43 6.77 6.76 -3.60
CA PRO A 43 6.65 5.30 -3.71
C PRO A 43 7.17 4.75 -5.04
N ALA A 44 7.61 3.49 -5.06
CA ALA A 44 8.16 2.86 -6.27
C ALA A 44 7.19 2.90 -7.46
N GLY A 45 5.90 2.62 -7.21
CA GLY A 45 4.85 2.67 -8.23
C GLY A 45 4.58 4.06 -8.82
N LEU A 46 4.99 5.13 -8.14
CA LEU A 46 4.75 6.52 -8.56
C LEU A 46 5.93 7.17 -9.28
N VAL A 47 7.12 6.55 -9.27
CA VAL A 47 8.35 7.09 -9.89
C VAL A 47 8.13 7.50 -11.35
N GLY A 48 7.58 6.60 -12.17
CA GLY A 48 7.33 6.88 -13.59
C GLY A 48 6.26 7.96 -13.82
N ASN A 49 5.28 8.08 -12.92
CA ASN A 49 4.27 9.15 -13.01
C ASN A 49 4.90 10.52 -12.72
N TRP A 50 5.73 10.61 -11.68
CA TRP A 50 6.48 11.83 -11.36
C TRP A 50 7.40 12.25 -12.49
N GLU A 51 8.19 11.33 -13.05
CA GLU A 51 9.07 11.62 -14.20
C GLU A 51 8.27 12.19 -15.37
N ARG A 52 7.18 11.52 -15.74
CA ARG A 52 6.32 11.94 -16.84
C ARG A 52 5.74 13.32 -16.59
N GLU A 53 5.10 13.56 -15.45
CA GLU A 53 4.45 14.84 -15.15
C GLU A 53 5.47 15.99 -15.10
N MET A 54 6.63 15.79 -14.47
CA MET A 54 7.70 16.79 -14.43
C MET A 54 8.20 17.13 -15.84
N LYS A 55 8.36 16.11 -16.70
CA LYS A 55 8.83 16.28 -18.07
C LYS A 55 7.78 16.94 -18.97
N THR A 56 6.53 16.47 -18.96
CA THR A 56 5.50 16.89 -19.91
C THR A 56 4.83 18.20 -19.53
N LEU A 57 4.51 18.40 -18.25
CA LEU A 57 3.76 19.57 -17.79
C LEU A 57 4.69 20.73 -17.41
N PHE A 58 5.84 20.41 -16.80
CA PHE A 58 6.75 21.44 -16.25
C PHE A 58 8.04 21.61 -17.04
N ARG A 59 8.28 20.75 -18.05
CA ARG A 59 9.52 20.73 -18.85
C ARG A 59 10.77 20.69 -17.96
N LEU A 60 10.72 19.89 -16.91
CA LEU A 60 11.82 19.64 -15.98
C LEU A 60 12.36 18.23 -16.22
N PRO A 61 13.61 18.08 -16.71
CA PRO A 61 14.18 16.78 -17.05
C PRO A 61 14.74 16.09 -15.80
N PHE A 62 13.86 15.64 -14.91
CA PHE A 62 14.26 14.84 -13.76
C PHE A 62 14.85 13.50 -14.22
N ARG A 63 15.99 13.13 -13.64
CA ARG A 63 16.61 11.82 -13.83
C ARG A 63 16.05 10.83 -12.82
N VAL A 64 15.48 9.73 -13.31
CA VAL A 64 15.14 8.58 -12.47
C VAL A 64 16.43 7.83 -12.14
N ILE A 65 16.67 7.59 -10.86
CA ILE A 65 17.80 6.81 -10.37
C ILE A 65 17.25 5.50 -9.80
N ALA A 66 17.68 4.37 -10.38
CA ALA A 66 17.32 3.03 -9.95
C ALA A 66 18.39 2.42 -9.04
N GLY A 67 18.03 1.36 -8.31
CA GLY A 67 18.98 0.64 -7.45
C GLY A 67 20.18 0.06 -8.21
N SER A 68 20.02 -0.28 -9.49
CA SER A 68 21.09 -0.72 -10.39
C SER A 68 22.18 0.33 -10.59
N ASP A 69 21.81 1.61 -10.62
CA ASP A 69 22.77 2.71 -10.86
C ASP A 69 23.75 2.84 -9.70
N CYS A 70 23.28 2.56 -8.48
CA CYS A 70 24.11 2.50 -7.27
C CYS A 70 25.13 1.34 -7.27
N HIS A 71 24.96 0.34 -8.14
CA HIS A 71 25.95 -0.72 -8.35
C HIS A 71 27.05 -0.28 -9.31
N ALA A 72 26.69 0.46 -10.37
CA ALA A 72 27.63 0.94 -11.38
C ALA A 72 28.53 2.07 -10.86
N GLY A 73 28.05 2.88 -9.93
CA GLY A 73 28.82 4.00 -9.38
C GLY A 73 28.07 4.78 -8.30
N ASN A 74 28.31 6.09 -8.24
CA ASN A 74 27.55 7.01 -7.42
C ASN A 74 26.67 7.91 -8.33
N PRO A 75 25.38 7.59 -8.49
CA PRO A 75 24.51 8.32 -9.40
C PRO A 75 24.24 9.77 -8.96
N PHE A 76 24.49 10.11 -7.69
CA PHE A 76 24.29 11.47 -7.16
C PHE A 76 25.42 12.46 -7.52
N LEU A 77 26.48 11.96 -8.17
CA LEU A 77 27.62 12.74 -8.68
C LEU A 77 27.60 12.88 -10.21
N GLU A 78 26.72 12.16 -10.89
CA GLU A 78 26.67 12.14 -12.34
C GLU A 78 25.92 13.35 -12.91
N THR A 79 26.21 13.69 -14.17
CA THR A 79 25.49 14.77 -14.85
C THR A 79 23.98 14.51 -14.86
N GLY A 80 23.20 15.55 -14.52
CA GLY A 80 21.75 15.46 -14.41
C GLY A 80 21.23 14.99 -13.04
N SER A 81 22.10 14.72 -12.06
CA SER A 81 21.69 14.36 -10.70
C SER A 81 21.08 15.52 -9.90
N ASP A 82 21.18 16.76 -10.38
CA ASP A 82 20.63 17.93 -9.70
C ASP A 82 19.11 17.84 -9.58
N LEU A 83 18.42 17.27 -10.57
CA LEU A 83 16.99 16.97 -10.52
C LEU A 83 16.82 15.46 -10.52
N ALA A 84 16.63 14.86 -9.35
CA ALA A 84 16.59 13.41 -9.19
C ALA A 84 15.24 12.91 -8.68
N ILE A 85 14.82 11.75 -9.18
CA ILE A 85 13.71 10.95 -8.64
C ILE A 85 14.25 9.58 -8.25
N MET A 86 14.03 9.15 -7.02
CA MET A 86 14.34 7.79 -6.57
C MET A 86 13.23 7.32 -5.63
N SER A 87 12.83 6.04 -5.73
CA SER A 87 11.80 5.53 -4.83
C SER A 87 12.26 5.56 -3.36
N LEU A 88 11.30 5.75 -2.45
CA LEU A 88 11.53 5.79 -1.01
C LEU A 88 12.29 4.56 -0.49
N ASP A 89 11.84 3.36 -0.89
CA ASP A 89 12.45 2.10 -0.45
C ASP A 89 13.84 1.90 -1.00
N THR A 90 14.05 2.15 -2.31
CA THR A 90 15.39 2.05 -2.90
C THR A 90 16.35 3.04 -2.26
N LEU A 91 15.91 4.27 -1.96
CA LEU A 91 16.77 5.26 -1.31
C LEU A 91 17.11 4.89 0.15
N ALA A 92 16.21 4.22 0.85
CA ALA A 92 16.44 3.76 2.23
C ALA A 92 17.43 2.59 2.31
N GLU A 93 17.61 1.83 1.23
CA GLU A 93 18.57 0.73 1.19
C GLU A 93 20.00 1.20 1.52
N LYS A 94 20.73 0.35 2.26
CA LYS A 94 22.10 0.65 2.72
C LYS A 94 23.03 1.09 1.59
N ARG A 95 22.90 0.49 0.40
CA ARG A 95 23.76 0.83 -0.73
C ARG A 95 23.43 2.21 -1.28
N ALA A 96 22.17 2.48 -1.59
CA ALA A 96 21.76 3.76 -2.17
C ALA A 96 21.99 4.92 -1.20
N PHE A 97 21.56 4.76 0.06
CA PHE A 97 21.83 5.76 1.09
C PHE A 97 23.35 5.98 1.30
N GLY A 98 24.14 4.92 1.27
CA GLY A 98 25.60 5.00 1.32
C GLY A 98 26.22 5.82 0.18
N ARG A 99 25.61 5.81 -1.02
CA ARG A 99 26.04 6.69 -2.13
C ARG A 99 25.69 8.16 -1.85
N LEU A 100 24.53 8.42 -1.26
CA LEU A 100 24.09 9.76 -0.87
C LEU A 100 24.95 10.38 0.25
N GLN A 101 25.51 9.53 1.12
CA GLN A 101 26.40 9.93 2.22
C GLN A 101 27.82 10.34 1.78
N ALA A 102 28.19 10.08 0.52
CA ALA A 102 29.53 10.39 0.04
C ALA A 102 29.80 11.91 0.16
N PRO A 103 30.98 12.32 0.67
CA PRO A 103 31.27 13.73 0.98
C PRO A 103 31.27 14.62 -0.27
N GLU A 104 31.46 14.05 -1.46
CA GLU A 104 31.42 14.74 -2.74
C GLU A 104 29.99 15.08 -3.18
N VAL A 105 28.97 14.45 -2.59
CA VAL A 105 27.56 14.71 -2.92
C VAL A 105 27.14 16.04 -2.33
N ALA A 106 26.92 17.02 -3.19
CA ALA A 106 26.41 18.31 -2.78
C ALA A 106 24.96 18.20 -2.23
N PRO A 107 24.58 19.06 -1.26
CA PRO A 107 23.26 18.99 -0.66
C PRO A 107 22.13 19.22 -1.66
N TYR A 108 21.00 18.54 -1.45
CA TYR A 108 19.75 18.89 -2.14
C TYR A 108 19.06 20.05 -1.42
N ASP A 109 18.69 21.10 -2.15
CA ASP A 109 18.03 22.28 -1.59
C ASP A 109 16.60 21.96 -1.17
N LEU A 110 15.90 21.17 -1.98
CA LEU A 110 14.54 20.73 -1.77
C LEU A 110 14.46 19.20 -1.82
N VAL A 111 13.84 18.62 -0.78
CA VAL A 111 13.40 17.22 -0.78
C VAL A 111 11.89 17.18 -0.75
N VAL A 112 11.30 16.36 -1.61
CA VAL A 112 9.87 16.08 -1.67
C VAL A 112 9.65 14.62 -1.30
N PHE A 113 8.88 14.35 -0.25
CA PHE A 113 8.36 13.01 0.03
C PHE A 113 6.90 12.97 -0.41
N ASP A 114 6.61 12.11 -1.39
CA ASP A 114 5.23 11.79 -1.76
C ASP A 114 4.72 10.61 -0.92
N GLU A 115 3.42 10.57 -0.67
CA GLU A 115 2.78 9.68 0.29
C GLU A 115 3.52 9.65 1.65
N ALA A 116 3.77 10.84 2.21
CA ALA A 116 4.54 11.05 3.43
C ALA A 116 4.01 10.29 4.66
N HIS A 117 2.77 9.81 4.63
CA HIS A 117 2.23 8.90 5.65
C HIS A 117 3.02 7.57 5.73
N LYS A 118 3.80 7.21 4.69
CA LYS A 118 4.76 6.08 4.69
C LYS A 118 5.97 6.28 5.60
N LEU A 119 6.24 7.51 6.03
CA LEU A 119 7.32 7.85 6.95
C LEU A 119 6.91 7.49 8.38
N ALA A 120 6.80 6.19 8.67
CA ALA A 120 6.21 5.70 9.90
C ALA A 120 7.23 5.57 11.04
N ALA A 121 6.83 6.02 12.22
CA ALA A 121 7.47 5.72 13.50
C ALA A 121 6.39 5.57 14.58
N ASP A 122 6.58 4.62 15.49
CA ASP A 122 5.64 4.28 16.54
C ASP A 122 6.32 4.33 17.91
N ARG A 123 5.50 4.49 18.96
CA ARG A 123 5.94 4.41 20.36
C ARG A 123 5.44 3.11 20.97
N GLU A 124 6.36 2.22 21.33
CA GLU A 124 6.02 0.98 22.00
C GLU A 124 5.73 1.20 23.51
N SER A 125 5.05 0.24 24.12
CA SER A 125 4.84 0.18 25.57
C SER A 125 6.19 0.20 26.29
N GLY A 126 6.48 1.29 27.01
CA GLY A 126 7.77 1.51 27.69
C GLY A 126 8.62 2.66 27.14
N PHE A 127 8.03 3.62 26.41
CA PHE A 127 8.70 4.82 25.88
C PHE A 127 9.77 4.55 24.79
N ARG A 128 9.86 3.32 24.29
CA ARG A 128 10.79 2.98 23.20
C ARG A 128 10.27 3.56 21.88
N PHE A 129 11.10 4.38 21.24
CA PHE A 129 10.82 4.96 19.93
C PHE A 129 11.22 3.95 18.86
N ARG A 130 10.28 3.49 18.05
CA ARG A 130 10.54 2.54 16.97
C ARG A 130 10.42 3.24 15.63
N LYS A 131 11.51 3.29 14.88
CA LYS A 131 11.61 3.93 13.57
C LYS A 131 11.64 2.90 12.47
N THR A 132 10.94 3.16 11.38
CA THR A 132 11.19 2.43 10.12
C THR A 132 12.43 2.99 9.43
N GLU A 133 13.05 2.21 8.54
CA GLU A 133 14.17 2.72 7.71
C GLU A 133 13.75 3.95 6.87
N ARG A 134 12.51 3.96 6.37
CA ARG A 134 11.90 5.09 5.66
C ARG A 134 11.89 6.37 6.50
N TYR A 135 11.50 6.26 7.78
CA TYR A 135 11.50 7.41 8.69
C TYR A 135 12.91 7.84 9.08
N CYS A 136 13.85 6.90 9.28
CA CYS A 136 15.26 7.23 9.54
C CYS A 136 15.90 7.99 8.36
N LEU A 137 15.60 7.59 7.12
CA LEU A 137 15.99 8.31 5.92
C LEU A 137 15.46 9.75 5.92
N ALA A 138 14.17 9.94 6.23
CA ALA A 138 13.56 11.25 6.30
C ALA A 138 14.15 12.11 7.43
N GLU A 139 14.45 11.54 8.60
CA GLU A 139 15.16 12.23 9.68
C GLU A 139 16.53 12.75 9.23
N ALA A 140 17.31 11.90 8.55
CA ALA A 140 18.62 12.27 8.04
C ALA A 140 18.54 13.44 7.05
N LEU A 141 17.63 13.36 6.07
CA LEU A 141 17.41 14.42 5.08
C LEU A 141 16.84 15.70 5.71
N ALA A 142 16.01 15.59 6.75
CA ALA A 142 15.44 16.73 7.45
C ALA A 142 16.42 17.42 8.41
N GLY A 143 17.57 16.80 8.72
CA GLY A 143 18.60 17.31 9.63
C GLY A 143 18.37 16.96 11.10
N ILE A 144 17.67 15.86 11.37
CA ILE A 144 17.54 15.30 12.73
C ILE A 144 18.75 14.41 12.99
N ALA A 145 19.39 14.60 14.16
CA ALA A 145 20.55 13.81 14.54
C ALA A 145 20.22 12.32 14.61
N ALA A 146 20.94 11.51 13.84
CA ALA A 146 20.82 10.06 13.84
C ALA A 146 21.62 9.43 14.98
N GLU A 147 20.99 8.49 15.69
CA GLU A 147 21.67 7.64 16.70
C GLU A 147 22.59 6.63 16.02
N GLU A 148 22.11 5.99 14.96
CA GLU A 148 22.87 4.99 14.21
C GLU A 148 23.78 5.62 13.16
N PRO A 149 25.07 5.21 13.08
CA PRO A 149 26.01 5.71 12.08
C PRO A 149 25.54 5.57 10.63
N ARG A 150 24.77 4.51 10.31
CA ARG A 150 24.22 4.29 8.96
C ARG A 150 23.36 5.46 8.49
N TRP A 151 22.68 6.17 9.39
CA TRP A 151 21.76 7.26 9.04
C TRP A 151 22.37 8.66 9.19
N LYS A 152 23.68 8.76 9.44
CA LYS A 152 24.36 10.06 9.53
C LYS A 152 24.58 10.65 8.15
N LEU A 153 24.04 11.84 7.89
CA LEU A 153 24.24 12.57 6.65
C LEU A 153 24.99 13.89 6.96
N ALA A 154 26.03 14.20 6.20
CA ALA A 154 26.85 15.40 6.41
C ALA A 154 26.11 16.70 6.04
N TRP A 155 24.97 16.58 5.36
CA TRP A 155 24.13 17.67 4.92
C TRP A 155 22.66 17.36 5.20
N HIS A 156 21.82 18.37 5.06
CA HIS A 156 20.37 18.25 5.21
C HIS A 156 19.71 19.27 4.28
N CYS A 157 18.48 18.99 3.85
CA CYS A 157 17.76 19.87 2.94
C CYS A 157 17.32 21.16 3.63
N HIS A 158 17.37 22.28 2.91
CA HIS A 158 16.84 23.53 3.42
C HIS A 158 15.31 23.51 3.39
N HIS A 159 14.74 23.11 2.25
CA HIS A 159 13.31 22.99 1.99
C HIS A 159 12.83 21.53 2.03
N LEU A 160 11.62 21.31 2.55
CA LEU A 160 11.02 19.99 2.70
C LEU A 160 9.54 20.05 2.38
N LEU A 161 9.08 19.23 1.43
CA LEU A 161 7.66 19.08 1.15
C LEU A 161 7.24 17.64 1.48
N LEU A 162 6.28 17.52 2.39
CA LEU A 162 5.61 16.27 2.70
C LEU A 162 4.24 16.29 2.03
N LEU A 163 4.00 15.39 1.07
CA LEU A 163 2.74 15.29 0.35
C LEU A 163 2.01 14.04 0.82
N THR A 164 0.74 14.14 1.21
CA THR A 164 -0.06 12.97 1.57
C THR A 164 -1.54 13.33 1.50
N ALA A 165 -2.43 12.40 1.16
CA ALA A 165 -3.87 12.65 1.35
C ALA A 165 -4.31 12.45 2.81
N THR A 166 -3.54 11.64 3.55
CA THR A 166 -3.97 11.09 4.83
C THR A 166 -2.85 11.24 5.87
N PRO A 167 -2.63 12.46 6.36
CA PRO A 167 -1.53 12.72 7.31
C PRO A 167 -1.77 12.07 8.69
N HIS A 168 -3.03 11.77 9.04
CA HIS A 168 -3.42 11.20 10.33
C HIS A 168 -4.27 9.94 10.13
N MET A 169 -3.72 8.80 10.53
CA MET A 169 -4.29 7.46 10.31
C MET A 169 -4.94 6.89 11.57
N GLY A 170 -5.60 7.74 12.36
CA GLY A 170 -6.13 7.38 13.68
C GLY A 170 -5.10 7.18 14.81
N LYS A 171 -3.79 7.42 14.57
CA LYS A 171 -2.75 7.42 15.60
C LYS A 171 -2.04 8.77 15.70
N ASP A 172 -2.03 9.36 16.89
CA ASP A 172 -1.43 10.68 17.14
C ASP A 172 0.09 10.70 16.96
N PHE A 173 0.75 9.60 17.33
CA PHE A 173 2.21 9.56 17.38
C PHE A 173 2.89 9.55 16.00
N PRO A 174 2.47 8.70 15.04
CA PRO A 174 2.95 8.83 13.65
C PRO A 174 2.65 10.21 13.05
N TYR A 175 1.49 10.80 13.36
CA TYR A 175 1.15 12.14 12.87
C TYR A 175 2.13 13.19 13.41
N TYR A 176 2.43 13.17 14.71
CA TYR A 176 3.48 14.00 15.32
C TYR A 176 4.83 13.82 14.62
N CYS A 177 5.21 12.59 14.26
CA CYS A 177 6.48 12.32 13.61
C CYS A 177 6.63 13.07 12.28
N LEU A 178 5.56 13.21 11.50
CA LEU A 178 5.57 14.05 10.27
C LEU A 178 5.85 15.52 10.59
N TRP A 179 5.25 16.06 11.65
CA TRP A 179 5.48 17.43 12.09
C TRP A 179 6.91 17.67 12.59
N ARG A 180 7.48 16.69 13.30
CA ARG A 180 8.88 16.74 13.75
C ARG A 180 9.85 16.86 12.58
N LEU A 181 9.57 16.26 11.43
CA LEU A 181 10.40 16.41 10.21
C LEU A 181 10.39 17.86 9.69
N LEU A 182 9.25 18.56 9.79
CA LEU A 182 9.14 19.95 9.35
C LEU A 182 9.95 20.88 10.26
N GLU A 183 9.87 20.71 11.58
CA GLU A 183 10.57 21.55 12.55
C GLU A 183 11.29 20.74 13.63
N PRO A 184 12.45 20.13 13.30
CA PRO A 184 13.19 19.25 14.20
C PRO A 184 13.51 19.84 15.59
N GLN A 185 13.84 21.14 15.63
CA GLN A 185 14.28 21.82 16.84
C GLN A 185 13.11 22.30 17.70
N ALA A 186 12.06 22.84 17.08
CA ALA A 186 10.91 23.36 17.81
C ALA A 186 9.94 22.25 18.25
N LEU A 187 9.85 21.17 17.48
CA LEU A 187 8.92 20.05 17.68
C LEU A 187 9.68 18.77 18.05
N SER A 188 10.67 18.89 18.92
CA SER A 188 11.52 17.76 19.36
C SER A 188 10.79 16.78 20.29
N THR A 189 9.68 17.20 20.90
CA THR A 189 8.84 16.37 21.77
C THR A 189 7.36 16.46 21.42
N VAL A 190 6.59 15.44 21.83
CA VAL A 190 5.12 15.40 21.62
C VAL A 190 4.45 16.53 22.40
N GLU A 191 4.96 16.88 23.57
CA GLU A 191 4.46 17.97 24.40
C GLU A 191 4.62 19.32 23.69
N ALA A 192 5.75 19.56 23.03
CA ALA A 192 5.98 20.76 22.24
C ALA A 192 5.01 20.85 21.05
N PHE A 193 4.73 19.71 20.40
CA PHE A 193 3.72 19.65 19.34
C PHE A 193 2.30 19.92 19.83
N ASN A 194 1.93 19.34 20.98
CA ASN A 194 0.62 19.56 21.58
C ASN A 194 0.44 21.01 22.06
N ALA A 195 1.50 21.66 22.49
CA ALA A 195 1.51 23.08 22.86
C ALA A 195 1.51 24.04 21.66
N LEU A 196 1.72 23.55 20.43
CA LEU A 196 1.79 24.38 19.23
C LEU A 196 0.41 25.00 18.91
N PRO A 197 0.29 26.35 18.88
CA PRO A 197 -0.99 27.02 18.61
C PRO A 197 -1.57 26.67 17.23
N PRO A 198 -2.91 26.65 17.07
CA PRO A 198 -3.56 26.37 15.79
C PRO A 198 -3.10 27.27 14.64
N GLU A 199 -2.84 28.56 14.90
CA GLU A 199 -2.36 29.52 13.91
C GLU A 199 -0.97 29.16 13.39
N ALA A 200 -0.08 28.72 14.29
CA ALA A 200 1.25 28.26 13.93
C ALA A 200 1.18 26.96 13.11
N ARG A 201 0.21 26.08 13.38
CA ARG A 201 -0.03 24.87 12.57
C ARG A 201 -0.46 25.23 11.13
N ARG A 202 -1.37 26.20 10.96
CA ARG A 202 -1.83 26.66 9.63
C ARG A 202 -0.70 27.19 8.73
N SER A 203 0.38 27.71 9.33
CA SER A 203 1.54 28.20 8.57
C SER A 203 2.38 27.10 7.91
N ARG A 204 2.22 25.83 8.31
CA ARG A 204 3.00 24.68 7.80
C ARG A 204 2.12 23.55 7.25
N PHE A 205 0.81 23.67 7.37
CA PHE A 205 -0.16 22.64 7.00
C PHE A 205 -1.21 23.24 6.08
N ILE A 206 -1.33 22.67 4.89
CA ILE A 206 -2.34 23.03 3.92
C ILE A 206 -3.19 21.79 3.66
N ARG A 207 -4.49 21.91 3.82
CA ARG A 207 -5.46 20.88 3.48
C ARG A 207 -6.68 21.54 2.86
N ARG A 208 -7.07 21.05 1.68
CA ARG A 208 -8.31 21.38 1.00
C ARG A 208 -9.03 20.09 0.67
N ALA A 209 -10.32 20.05 0.99
CA ALA A 209 -11.21 18.99 0.54
C ALA A 209 -11.69 19.29 -0.89
N LYS A 210 -11.98 18.27 -1.69
CA LYS A 210 -12.46 18.47 -3.08
C LYS A 210 -13.76 19.26 -3.13
N GLU A 211 -14.63 19.05 -2.16
CA GLU A 211 -15.93 19.72 -2.02
C GLU A 211 -15.78 21.23 -1.78
N GLU A 212 -14.63 21.66 -1.23
CA GLU A 212 -14.29 23.07 -1.02
C GLU A 212 -13.66 23.73 -2.26
N MET A 213 -13.27 22.92 -3.26
CA MET A 213 -12.60 23.42 -4.45
C MET A 213 -13.64 23.88 -5.47
N VAL A 214 -13.73 25.19 -5.64
CA VAL A 214 -14.66 25.86 -6.58
C VAL A 214 -13.90 26.68 -7.61
N ARG A 215 -14.52 26.89 -8.77
CA ARG A 215 -14.08 27.86 -9.78
C ARG A 215 -14.29 29.29 -9.23
N PHE A 216 -13.76 30.29 -9.94
CA PHE A 216 -13.91 31.69 -9.54
C PHE A 216 -15.36 32.18 -9.47
N ASP A 217 -16.27 31.53 -10.18
CA ASP A 217 -17.71 31.80 -10.15
C ASP A 217 -18.46 31.04 -9.03
N GLY A 218 -17.76 30.26 -8.21
CA GLY A 218 -18.32 29.47 -7.12
C GLY A 218 -18.83 28.08 -7.54
N THR A 219 -18.76 27.71 -8.81
CA THR A 219 -19.16 26.36 -9.24
C THR A 219 -18.17 25.30 -8.76
N PRO A 220 -18.64 24.15 -8.23
CA PRO A 220 -17.75 23.06 -7.81
C PRO A 220 -16.82 22.60 -8.95
N ILE A 221 -15.54 22.42 -8.63
CA ILE A 221 -14.54 21.89 -9.58
C ILE A 221 -14.78 20.39 -9.82
N TYR A 222 -15.22 19.69 -8.78
CA TYR A 222 -15.40 18.25 -8.78
C TYR A 222 -16.89 17.88 -8.79
N PRO A 223 -17.29 16.83 -9.54
CA PRO A 223 -18.66 16.35 -9.54
C PRO A 223 -19.04 15.75 -8.19
N GLU A 224 -20.34 15.68 -7.91
CA GLU A 224 -20.84 15.06 -6.68
C GLU A 224 -20.52 13.55 -6.64
N ARG A 225 -20.05 13.08 -5.48
CA ARG A 225 -19.80 11.67 -5.23
C ARG A 225 -21.07 11.02 -4.67
N ASN A 226 -21.57 10.00 -5.36
CA ASN A 226 -22.62 9.12 -4.85
C ASN A 226 -22.04 7.76 -4.44
N SER A 227 -22.35 7.30 -3.22
CA SER A 227 -21.87 6.03 -2.68
C SER A 227 -23.01 5.22 -2.09
N ASP A 228 -23.24 4.02 -2.63
CA ASP A 228 -24.24 3.05 -2.15
C ASP A 228 -23.55 1.80 -1.58
N THR A 229 -24.15 1.20 -0.55
CA THR A 229 -23.75 -0.11 -0.01
C THR A 229 -24.74 -1.17 -0.45
N LEU A 230 -24.29 -2.13 -1.27
CA LEU A 230 -25.11 -3.23 -1.74
C LEU A 230 -25.01 -4.43 -0.79
N SER A 231 -26.02 -4.60 0.07
CA SER A 231 -26.12 -5.76 0.96
C SER A 231 -26.53 -7.04 0.21
N TYR A 232 -26.04 -8.18 0.69
CA TYR A 232 -26.36 -9.51 0.18
C TYR A 232 -26.44 -10.50 1.35
N GLU A 233 -27.22 -11.56 1.17
CA GLU A 233 -27.32 -12.67 2.13
C GLU A 233 -26.51 -13.86 1.61
N LEU A 234 -25.77 -14.54 2.50
CA LEU A 234 -25.02 -15.73 2.12
C LEU A 234 -25.97 -16.86 1.75
N THR A 235 -25.60 -17.65 0.75
CA THR A 235 -26.27 -18.92 0.49
C THR A 235 -26.06 -19.88 1.66
N PRO A 236 -26.92 -20.91 1.86
CA PRO A 236 -26.74 -21.86 2.96
C PRO A 236 -25.35 -22.53 2.98
N LEU A 237 -24.79 -22.82 1.81
CA LEU A 237 -23.48 -23.45 1.67
C LEU A 237 -22.32 -22.48 1.98
N GLU A 238 -22.45 -21.22 1.58
CA GLU A 238 -21.49 -20.17 1.97
C GLU A 238 -21.56 -19.88 3.47
N GLY A 239 -22.77 -19.89 4.05
CA GLY A 239 -22.99 -19.73 5.49
C GLY A 239 -22.35 -20.85 6.29
N GLU A 240 -22.57 -22.12 5.90
CA GLU A 240 -21.91 -23.28 6.52
C GLU A 240 -20.38 -23.17 6.43
N LEU A 241 -19.85 -22.81 5.25
CA LEU A 241 -18.41 -22.61 5.04
C LEU A 241 -17.86 -21.48 5.94
N TYR A 242 -18.61 -20.39 6.08
CA TYR A 242 -18.25 -19.26 6.92
C TYR A 242 -18.18 -19.64 8.39
N GLU A 243 -19.19 -20.33 8.90
CA GLU A 243 -19.27 -20.77 10.30
C GLU A 243 -18.13 -21.73 10.64
N LEU A 244 -17.96 -22.79 9.84
CA LEU A 244 -16.91 -23.81 10.08
C LEU A 244 -15.49 -23.24 9.93
N THR A 245 -15.30 -22.31 8.98
CA THR A 245 -14.03 -21.59 8.84
C THR A 245 -13.77 -20.73 10.07
N THR A 246 -14.79 -20.02 10.57
CA THR A 246 -14.68 -19.20 11.78
C THR A 246 -14.33 -20.06 13.00
N GLU A 247 -14.95 -21.22 13.16
CA GLU A 247 -14.65 -22.17 14.24
C GLU A 247 -13.22 -22.71 14.14
N TYR A 248 -12.78 -23.09 12.93
CA TYR A 248 -11.40 -23.51 12.67
C TYR A 248 -10.42 -22.43 13.12
N ILE A 249 -10.60 -21.20 12.64
CA ILE A 249 -9.66 -20.13 12.97
C ILE A 249 -9.69 -19.87 14.47
N GLN A 250 -10.86 -19.81 15.12
CA GLN A 250 -10.96 -19.61 16.58
C GLN A 250 -10.24 -20.71 17.37
N THR A 251 -10.35 -21.96 16.94
CA THR A 251 -9.72 -23.12 17.61
C THR A 251 -8.21 -23.03 17.57
N TYR A 252 -7.62 -22.88 16.38
CA TYR A 252 -6.16 -22.80 16.24
C TYR A 252 -5.62 -21.45 16.72
N TYR A 253 -6.41 -20.37 16.66
CA TYR A 253 -6.10 -19.08 17.26
C TYR A 253 -5.97 -19.18 18.78
N ASN A 254 -6.96 -19.76 19.47
CA ASN A 254 -6.92 -19.87 20.93
C ASN A 254 -5.76 -20.75 21.41
N ARG A 255 -5.38 -21.77 20.63
CA ARG A 255 -4.17 -22.57 20.89
C ARG A 255 -2.90 -21.76 20.66
N ALA A 256 -2.80 -21.06 19.53
CA ALA A 256 -1.64 -20.22 19.20
C ALA A 256 -1.48 -19.02 20.15
N ARG A 257 -2.56 -18.46 20.71
CA ARG A 257 -2.52 -17.35 21.70
C ARG A 257 -1.72 -17.66 22.95
N ILE A 258 -1.60 -18.94 23.31
CA ILE A 258 -0.83 -19.38 24.48
C ILE A 258 0.67 -19.20 24.21
N LEU A 259 1.09 -19.29 22.95
CA LEU A 259 2.48 -19.30 22.51
C LEU A 259 2.91 -18.01 21.81
N ASN A 260 2.02 -17.38 21.02
CA ASN A 260 2.24 -16.13 20.30
C ASN A 260 0.92 -15.39 20.04
N ARG A 261 0.54 -14.49 20.95
CA ARG A 261 -0.73 -13.71 20.86
C ARG A 261 -0.81 -12.83 19.63
N SER A 262 0.33 -12.35 19.17
CA SER A 262 0.42 -11.39 18.09
C SER A 262 0.15 -12.09 16.76
N ALA A 263 0.96 -13.09 16.39
CA ALA A 263 0.86 -13.83 15.14
C ALA A 263 -0.50 -14.52 14.98
N ALA A 264 -1.06 -15.00 16.08
CA ALA A 264 -2.41 -15.57 16.10
C ALA A 264 -3.46 -14.53 15.66
N ARG A 265 -3.37 -13.27 16.13
CA ARG A 265 -4.33 -12.21 15.78
C ARG A 265 -4.22 -11.85 14.30
N LEU A 266 -2.99 -11.91 13.77
CA LEU A 266 -2.66 -11.72 12.37
C LEU A 266 -3.28 -12.81 11.48
N ALA A 267 -3.19 -14.07 11.89
CA ALA A 267 -3.86 -15.19 11.22
C ALA A 267 -5.36 -15.02 11.14
N MET A 268 -5.98 -14.62 12.27
CA MET A 268 -7.41 -14.39 12.31
C MET A 268 -7.86 -13.32 11.33
N SER A 269 -7.19 -12.17 11.31
CA SER A 269 -7.58 -11.07 10.41
C SER A 269 -7.39 -11.43 8.93
N VAL A 270 -6.31 -12.13 8.56
CA VAL A 270 -6.07 -12.56 7.16
C VAL A 270 -7.15 -13.53 6.69
N PHE A 271 -7.42 -14.60 7.46
CA PHE A 271 -8.45 -15.57 7.06
C PHE A 271 -9.85 -14.96 7.01
N GLN A 272 -10.21 -14.09 7.96
CA GLN A 272 -11.50 -13.38 7.93
C GLN A 272 -11.63 -12.47 6.71
N ARG A 273 -10.57 -11.74 6.34
CA ARG A 273 -10.56 -10.91 5.12
C ARG A 273 -10.79 -11.74 3.86
N ARG A 274 -10.13 -12.91 3.77
CA ARG A 274 -10.27 -13.80 2.61
C ARG A 274 -11.63 -14.47 2.53
N LEU A 275 -12.16 -14.89 3.68
CA LEU A 275 -13.52 -15.41 3.82
C LEU A 275 -14.57 -14.39 3.36
N ALA A 276 -14.39 -13.11 3.70
CA ALA A 276 -15.27 -12.03 3.25
C ALA A 276 -15.04 -11.63 1.78
N SER A 277 -13.92 -12.05 1.17
CA SER A 277 -13.55 -11.63 -0.17
C SER A 277 -14.21 -12.47 -1.26
N SER A 278 -13.84 -13.74 -1.41
CA SER A 278 -14.50 -14.68 -2.32
C SER A 278 -14.32 -16.12 -1.88
N THR A 279 -15.24 -17.01 -2.29
CA THR A 279 -15.14 -18.45 -2.03
C THR A 279 -13.85 -19.04 -2.61
N TYR A 280 -13.45 -18.56 -3.79
CA TYR A 280 -12.21 -18.97 -4.45
C TYR A 280 -10.97 -18.53 -3.67
N ALA A 281 -10.94 -17.29 -3.15
CA ALA A 281 -9.83 -16.85 -2.31
C ALA A 281 -9.65 -17.73 -1.07
N LEU A 282 -10.75 -18.11 -0.42
CA LEU A 282 -10.68 -19.01 0.73
C LEU A 282 -10.22 -20.43 0.35
N LEU A 283 -10.73 -20.98 -0.76
CA LEU A 283 -10.29 -22.25 -1.32
C LEU A 283 -8.76 -22.27 -1.50
N ARG A 284 -8.20 -21.22 -2.10
CA ARG A 284 -6.75 -21.09 -2.33
C ARG A 284 -5.96 -21.04 -1.02
N SER A 285 -6.47 -20.39 0.03
CA SER A 285 -5.84 -20.40 1.36
C SER A 285 -5.81 -21.79 1.97
N PHE A 286 -6.90 -22.56 1.90
CA PHE A 286 -6.91 -23.92 2.41
C PHE A 286 -6.00 -24.86 1.61
N GLN A 287 -5.87 -24.67 0.29
CA GLN A 287 -4.90 -25.40 -0.53
C GLN A 287 -3.46 -25.13 -0.08
N ARG A 288 -3.10 -23.85 0.15
CA ARG A 288 -1.79 -23.45 0.68
C ARG A 288 -1.54 -24.04 2.07
N ARG A 289 -2.52 -23.93 2.97
CA ARG A 289 -2.43 -24.47 4.34
C ARG A 289 -2.25 -25.98 4.35
N ARG A 290 -3.03 -26.72 3.55
CA ARG A 290 -2.90 -28.18 3.40
C ARG A 290 -1.50 -28.56 2.93
N GLY A 291 -0.97 -27.87 1.91
CA GLY A 291 0.38 -28.13 1.40
C GLY A 291 1.46 -27.94 2.47
N LYS A 292 1.37 -26.87 3.27
CA LYS A 292 2.30 -26.62 4.39
C LYS A 292 2.20 -27.68 5.47
N LEU A 293 0.98 -28.04 5.88
CA LEU A 293 0.76 -29.11 6.85
C LEU A 293 1.32 -30.43 6.34
N ALA A 294 1.09 -30.78 5.08
CA ALA A 294 1.64 -32.01 4.48
C ALA A 294 3.17 -32.04 4.53
N GLY A 295 3.84 -30.95 4.16
CA GLY A 295 5.31 -30.84 4.26
C GLY A 295 5.82 -31.02 5.69
N GLN A 296 5.20 -30.34 6.66
CA GLN A 296 5.56 -30.47 8.09
C GLN A 296 5.37 -31.90 8.62
N ARG A 297 4.31 -32.61 8.20
CA ARG A 297 4.10 -34.04 8.56
C ARG A 297 5.23 -34.90 8.03
N GLU A 298 5.62 -34.68 6.78
CA GLU A 298 6.67 -35.46 6.15
C GLU A 298 8.01 -35.23 6.84
N ASP A 299 8.34 -33.96 7.13
CA ASP A 299 9.59 -33.59 7.80
C ASP A 299 9.66 -34.15 9.23
N LEU A 300 8.57 -34.10 10.00
CA LEU A 300 8.50 -34.70 11.34
C LEU A 300 8.65 -36.23 11.27
N ARG A 301 7.95 -36.90 10.34
CA ARG A 301 8.02 -38.36 10.19
C ARG A 301 9.40 -38.83 9.73
N ALA A 302 10.07 -38.04 8.88
CA ALA A 302 11.41 -38.30 8.41
C ALA A 302 12.49 -37.90 9.44
N GLY A 303 12.12 -37.30 10.58
CA GLY A 303 13.06 -36.82 11.58
C GLY A 303 13.92 -35.63 11.12
N ARG A 304 13.51 -34.92 10.05
CA ARG A 304 14.19 -33.73 9.53
C ARG A 304 13.99 -32.51 10.42
N ILE A 305 12.88 -32.49 11.16
CA ILE A 305 12.56 -31.49 12.18
C ILE A 305 12.08 -32.21 13.44
N SER A 306 12.43 -31.68 14.61
CA SER A 306 11.92 -32.15 15.89
C SER A 306 10.69 -31.32 16.34
N PRO A 307 9.87 -31.84 17.27
CA PRO A 307 8.84 -31.03 17.93
C PRO A 307 9.39 -29.77 18.61
N ASP A 308 10.62 -29.83 19.13
CA ASP A 308 11.28 -28.68 19.75
C ASP A 308 11.68 -27.61 18.72
N ASP A 309 12.08 -28.01 17.51
CA ASP A 309 12.38 -27.09 16.40
C ASP A 309 11.11 -26.33 15.95
N LEU A 310 9.96 -27.01 15.95
CA LEU A 310 8.67 -26.40 15.66
C LEU A 310 8.30 -25.34 16.71
N MET A 311 8.49 -25.66 17.99
CA MET A 311 8.29 -24.69 19.08
C MET A 311 9.26 -23.52 18.99
N ALA A 312 10.52 -23.76 18.63
CA ALA A 312 11.54 -22.72 18.49
C ALA A 312 11.23 -21.75 17.34
N ASN A 313 10.83 -22.26 16.18
CA ASN A 313 10.38 -21.44 15.06
C ASN A 313 9.15 -20.60 15.42
N GLN A 314 8.22 -21.14 16.21
CA GLN A 314 7.03 -20.42 16.67
C GLN A 314 7.37 -19.26 17.62
N ARG A 315 8.41 -19.43 18.47
CA ARG A 315 8.96 -18.36 19.31
C ARG A 315 9.75 -17.31 18.51
N GLN A 316 10.39 -17.67 17.40
CA GLN A 316 11.07 -16.68 16.54
C GLN A 316 10.10 -15.75 15.79
N LEU A 317 8.84 -16.17 15.59
CA LEU A 317 7.80 -15.28 15.07
C LEU A 317 7.37 -14.20 16.08
N ASP A 318 7.56 -14.40 17.39
CA ASP A 318 7.38 -13.33 18.41
C ASP A 318 8.42 -12.20 18.24
N SER A 319 9.58 -12.51 17.64
CA SER A 319 10.68 -11.57 17.42
C SER A 319 10.78 -11.03 16.00
N SER A 320 9.73 -11.16 15.18
CA SER A 320 9.57 -10.41 13.92
C SER A 320 8.54 -9.27 14.03
N PRO A 321 8.85 -8.18 14.77
CA PRO A 321 8.03 -6.97 14.85
C PRO A 321 7.71 -6.34 13.48
N GLU A 322 8.46 -6.68 12.42
CA GLU A 322 8.20 -6.25 11.05
C GLU A 322 6.87 -6.74 10.50
N LEU A 323 6.40 -7.95 10.85
CA LEU A 323 5.13 -8.49 10.35
C LEU A 323 3.91 -7.70 10.88
N PHE A 324 3.95 -7.28 12.15
CA PHE A 324 2.95 -6.36 12.72
C PHE A 324 3.04 -4.99 12.09
N GLY A 325 4.27 -4.48 11.95
CA GLY A 325 4.56 -3.22 11.29
C GLY A 325 4.03 -3.20 9.85
N ARG A 326 4.09 -4.31 9.11
CA ARG A 326 3.62 -4.44 7.72
C ARG A 326 2.10 -4.52 7.57
N MET A 327 1.37 -5.08 8.55
CA MET A 327 -0.10 -5.05 8.54
C MET A 327 -0.70 -3.78 9.14
N THR A 328 0.04 -3.06 10.00
CA THR A 328 -0.34 -1.71 10.45
C THR A 328 0.27 -0.60 9.62
N ALA A 329 1.26 -0.92 8.77
CA ALA A 329 1.77 -0.03 7.75
C ALA A 329 0.79 -0.10 6.60
N ASP A 330 0.36 1.06 6.18
CA ASP A 330 -0.86 1.22 5.44
C ASP A 330 -0.81 0.74 4.00
N GLU A 331 0.31 0.23 3.49
CA GLU A 331 0.47 -0.06 2.06
C GLU A 331 1.35 -1.26 1.74
N GLU A 332 0.86 -2.02 0.75
CA GLU A 332 1.39 -3.27 0.21
C GLU A 332 2.24 -2.97 -1.03
N GLU A 333 3.56 -2.97 -0.89
CA GLU A 333 4.40 -2.91 -2.10
C GLU A 333 4.69 -4.34 -2.58
N PRO A 334 4.46 -4.64 -3.87
CA PRO A 334 4.77 -5.95 -4.40
C PRO A 334 6.30 -6.17 -4.31
N ARG A 335 6.71 -7.24 -3.63
CA ARG A 335 8.11 -7.68 -3.56
C ARG A 335 8.26 -8.94 -4.38
N ASP A 336 9.25 -8.97 -5.28
CA ASP A 336 9.55 -10.11 -6.16
C ASP A 336 8.32 -10.63 -6.93
N GLY A 337 7.46 -9.71 -7.38
CA GLY A 337 6.25 -10.05 -8.14
C GLY A 337 5.09 -10.64 -7.32
N ARG A 338 5.21 -10.69 -5.99
CA ARG A 338 4.15 -11.12 -5.06
C ARG A 338 3.54 -9.93 -4.33
N GLU A 339 2.25 -10.00 -4.03
CA GLU A 339 1.58 -8.98 -3.23
C GLU A 339 1.98 -9.13 -1.75
N GLU A 340 2.12 -8.03 -1.02
CA GLU A 340 2.52 -8.08 0.39
C GLU A 340 1.49 -8.82 1.27
N ASN A 341 0.21 -8.79 0.88
CA ASN A 341 -0.82 -9.66 1.46
C ASN A 341 -0.50 -11.15 1.28
N GLU A 342 0.02 -11.58 0.11
CA GLU A 342 0.42 -12.97 -0.12
C GLU A 342 1.61 -13.37 0.74
N ILE A 343 2.61 -12.48 0.88
CA ILE A 343 3.81 -12.72 1.70
C ILE A 343 3.42 -12.81 3.19
N THR A 344 2.56 -11.89 3.63
CA THR A 344 2.08 -11.85 5.01
C THR A 344 1.22 -13.07 5.32
N GLU A 345 0.30 -13.43 4.43
CA GLU A 345 -0.46 -14.67 4.52
C GLU A 345 0.48 -15.88 4.60
N ASP A 346 1.51 -15.94 3.76
CA ASP A 346 2.44 -17.06 3.76
C ASP A 346 3.20 -17.20 5.07
N ALA A 347 3.68 -16.08 5.63
CA ALA A 347 4.38 -16.06 6.92
C ALA A 347 3.45 -16.44 8.08
N VAL A 348 2.23 -15.93 8.06
CA VAL A 348 1.22 -16.20 9.08
C VAL A 348 0.75 -17.66 9.05
N LEU A 349 0.48 -18.18 7.85
CA LEU A 349 0.16 -19.59 7.63
C LEU A 349 1.35 -20.52 7.94
N ALA A 350 2.58 -20.03 7.96
CA ALA A 350 3.73 -20.81 8.39
C ALA A 350 3.88 -20.83 9.93
N GLY A 351 3.46 -19.76 10.61
CA GLY A 351 3.68 -19.57 12.05
C GLY A 351 2.67 -20.22 13.00
N VAL A 352 1.49 -20.59 12.51
CA VAL A 352 0.51 -21.37 13.29
C VAL A 352 0.87 -22.84 13.12
N VAL A 353 1.46 -23.49 14.13
CA VAL A 353 1.82 -24.92 14.02
C VAL A 353 1.37 -25.67 15.27
N ALA A 354 0.88 -26.89 15.02
CA ALA A 354 0.59 -27.93 16.00
C ALA A 354 1.86 -28.35 16.77
N VAL A 355 1.71 -28.70 18.04
CA VAL A 355 2.83 -28.93 18.96
C VAL A 355 3.42 -30.35 18.78
N ASN A 356 2.65 -31.26 18.20
CA ASN A 356 3.04 -32.65 17.97
C ASN A 356 2.38 -33.20 16.70
N LEU A 357 2.84 -34.39 16.28
CA LEU A 357 2.33 -35.05 15.08
C LEU A 357 0.81 -35.29 15.13
N ALA A 358 0.26 -35.69 16.28
CA ALA A 358 -1.16 -36.00 16.42
C ALA A 358 -2.05 -34.76 16.22
N GLU A 359 -1.66 -33.62 16.77
CA GLU A 359 -2.33 -32.33 16.57
C GLU A 359 -2.24 -31.89 15.11
N LEU A 360 -1.08 -32.11 14.47
CA LEU A 360 -0.85 -31.71 13.08
C LEU A 360 -1.69 -32.58 12.12
N GLU A 361 -1.85 -33.87 12.43
CA GLU A 361 -2.77 -34.77 11.72
C GLU A 361 -4.24 -34.44 11.94
N ALA A 362 -4.62 -34.01 13.15
CA ALA A 362 -5.98 -33.54 13.43
C ALA A 362 -6.30 -32.27 12.63
N GLU A 363 -5.38 -31.30 12.60
CA GLU A 363 -5.54 -30.10 11.80
C GLU A 363 -5.63 -30.39 10.32
N HIS A 364 -4.74 -31.23 9.79
CA HIS A 364 -4.75 -31.59 8.38
C HIS A 364 -6.10 -32.16 7.95
N ARG A 365 -6.71 -33.06 8.75
CA ARG A 365 -8.03 -33.61 8.46
C ARG A 365 -9.13 -32.54 8.46
N GLN A 366 -9.08 -31.60 9.40
CA GLN A 366 -10.03 -30.51 9.46
C GLN A 366 -9.91 -29.58 8.25
N VAL A 367 -8.68 -29.22 7.86
CA VAL A 367 -8.41 -28.41 6.66
C VAL A 367 -8.85 -29.13 5.39
N GLU A 368 -8.71 -30.46 5.30
CA GLU A 368 -9.24 -31.23 4.17
C GLU A 368 -10.77 -31.19 4.09
N GLY A 369 -11.46 -31.26 5.23
CA GLY A 369 -12.91 -31.09 5.28
C GLY A 369 -13.36 -29.70 4.79
N LEU A 370 -12.72 -28.64 5.29
CA LEU A 370 -12.99 -27.26 4.87
C LEU A 370 -12.65 -27.04 3.39
N LEU A 371 -11.56 -27.64 2.90
CA LEU A 371 -11.18 -27.56 1.50
C LEU A 371 -12.23 -28.21 0.59
N ALA A 372 -12.75 -29.38 0.97
CA ALA A 372 -13.81 -30.06 0.23
C ALA A 372 -15.10 -29.24 0.22
N LEU A 373 -15.45 -28.60 1.34
CA LEU A 373 -16.61 -27.72 1.43
C LEU A 373 -16.44 -26.46 0.57
N ALA A 374 -15.28 -25.81 0.64
CA ALA A 374 -14.94 -24.66 -0.18
C ALA A 374 -14.96 -25.00 -1.68
N GLN A 375 -14.48 -26.19 -2.06
CA GLN A 375 -14.54 -26.65 -3.45
C GLN A 375 -15.98 -26.85 -3.90
N ARG A 376 -16.83 -27.50 -3.09
CA ARG A 376 -18.26 -27.65 -3.37
C ARG A 376 -18.94 -26.28 -3.52
N ALA A 377 -18.67 -25.34 -2.63
CA ALA A 377 -19.20 -23.99 -2.67
C ALA A 377 -18.78 -23.23 -3.94
N HIS A 378 -17.55 -23.47 -4.41
CA HIS A 378 -17.06 -22.88 -5.65
C HIS A 378 -17.71 -23.53 -6.89
N ASP A 379 -17.84 -24.86 -6.89
CA ASP A 379 -18.29 -25.65 -8.04
C ASP A 379 -19.79 -25.52 -8.32
N THR A 380 -20.60 -25.18 -7.31
CA THR A 380 -22.02 -24.84 -7.53
C THR A 380 -22.19 -23.63 -8.45
N GLY A 381 -21.15 -22.79 -8.57
CA GLY A 381 -21.15 -21.64 -9.45
C GLY A 381 -22.05 -20.49 -9.00
N GLY A 382 -22.70 -20.57 -7.84
CA GLY A 382 -23.41 -19.46 -7.22
C GLY A 382 -22.54 -18.84 -6.12
N GLU A 383 -22.32 -17.52 -6.18
CA GLU A 383 -21.68 -16.76 -5.09
C GLU A 383 -22.51 -15.50 -4.85
N ALA A 384 -23.11 -15.37 -3.66
CA ALA A 384 -24.12 -14.35 -3.39
C ALA A 384 -23.60 -12.92 -3.65
N LYS A 385 -22.34 -12.69 -3.28
CA LYS A 385 -21.65 -11.42 -3.49
C LYS A 385 -21.42 -11.11 -4.98
N PHE A 386 -21.03 -12.13 -5.76
CA PHE A 386 -20.88 -11.99 -7.20
C PHE A 386 -22.23 -11.76 -7.89
N ASP A 387 -23.28 -12.45 -7.45
CA ASP A 387 -24.62 -12.22 -7.97
C ASP A 387 -25.13 -10.81 -7.64
N LYS A 388 -24.79 -10.26 -6.48
CA LYS A 388 -25.06 -8.86 -6.15
C LYS A 388 -24.30 -7.89 -7.05
N LEU A 389 -23.03 -8.17 -7.32
CA LEU A 389 -22.23 -7.39 -8.28
C LEU A 389 -22.87 -7.40 -9.68
N ARG A 390 -23.50 -8.49 -10.11
CA ARG A 390 -24.20 -8.55 -11.41
C ARG A 390 -25.33 -7.54 -11.51
N GLU A 391 -26.00 -7.17 -10.43
CA GLU A 391 -27.02 -6.11 -10.46
C GLU A 391 -26.44 -4.76 -10.93
N VAL A 392 -25.18 -4.47 -10.59
CA VAL A 392 -24.48 -3.26 -11.03
C VAL A 392 -24.30 -3.27 -12.55
N PHE A 393 -23.94 -4.43 -13.13
CA PHE A 393 -23.77 -4.56 -14.58
C PHE A 393 -25.08 -4.33 -15.35
N HIS A 394 -26.21 -4.73 -14.77
CA HIS A 394 -27.53 -4.48 -15.38
C HIS A 394 -27.99 -3.03 -15.22
N ARG A 395 -27.64 -2.38 -14.10
CA ARG A 395 -27.95 -0.97 -13.85
C ARG A 395 -27.17 -0.03 -14.76
N PHE A 396 -25.95 -0.41 -15.12
CA PHE A 396 -25.04 0.39 -15.96
C PHE A 396 -24.50 -0.46 -17.12
N PRO A 397 -25.35 -0.80 -18.11
CA PRO A 397 -24.93 -1.58 -19.26
C PRO A 397 -23.94 -0.79 -20.11
N ASP A 398 -22.92 -1.48 -20.64
CA ASP A 398 -21.88 -0.95 -21.53
C ASP A 398 -21.00 0.19 -20.96
N GLU A 399 -21.24 0.60 -19.72
CA GLU A 399 -20.41 1.58 -19.02
C GLU A 399 -19.09 0.97 -18.53
N LYS A 400 -18.03 1.78 -18.56
CA LYS A 400 -16.75 1.37 -17.99
C LYS A 400 -16.88 1.27 -16.47
N LEU A 401 -16.53 0.12 -15.90
CA LEU A 401 -16.62 -0.14 -14.47
C LEU A 401 -15.31 -0.71 -13.92
N ILE A 402 -14.86 -0.12 -12.81
CA ILE A 402 -13.67 -0.57 -12.09
C ILE A 402 -14.12 -1.37 -10.87
N ILE A 403 -13.51 -2.54 -10.65
CA ILE A 403 -13.77 -3.42 -9.52
C ILE A 403 -12.46 -3.61 -8.75
N PHE A 404 -12.39 -3.05 -7.55
CA PHE A 404 -11.25 -3.21 -6.66
C PHE A 404 -11.43 -4.39 -5.70
N THR A 405 -10.37 -5.17 -5.51
CA THR A 405 -10.29 -6.25 -4.52
C THR A 405 -8.93 -6.24 -3.82
N GLU A 406 -8.85 -6.71 -2.58
CA GLU A 406 -7.59 -6.76 -1.85
C GLU A 406 -6.69 -7.94 -2.27
N HIS A 407 -7.26 -8.97 -2.92
CA HIS A 407 -6.58 -10.24 -3.14
C HIS A 407 -6.49 -10.59 -4.61
N ARG A 408 -5.27 -10.89 -5.09
CA ARG A 408 -5.06 -11.42 -6.44
C ARG A 408 -5.89 -12.67 -6.77
N ASP A 409 -6.07 -13.59 -5.81
CA ASP A 409 -6.91 -14.77 -6.01
C ASP A 409 -8.37 -14.37 -6.33
N THR A 410 -8.92 -13.36 -5.63
CA THR A 410 -10.27 -12.82 -5.93
C THR A 410 -10.31 -12.09 -7.27
N LEU A 411 -9.25 -11.36 -7.64
CA LEU A 411 -9.14 -10.78 -8.98
C LEU A 411 -9.23 -11.84 -10.06
N GLN A 412 -8.48 -12.94 -9.93
CA GLN A 412 -8.51 -14.05 -10.89
C GLN A 412 -9.90 -14.70 -10.96
N PHE A 413 -10.55 -14.86 -9.81
CA PHE A 413 -11.92 -15.33 -9.73
C PHE A 413 -12.87 -14.43 -10.52
N LEU A 414 -12.86 -13.12 -10.26
CA LEU A 414 -13.73 -12.15 -10.92
C LEU A 414 -13.50 -12.13 -12.44
N VAL A 415 -12.24 -12.14 -12.90
CA VAL A 415 -11.91 -12.20 -14.33
C VAL A 415 -12.54 -13.43 -14.98
N ARG A 416 -12.29 -14.63 -14.43
CA ARG A 416 -12.85 -15.88 -14.99
C ARG A 416 -14.38 -15.89 -15.00
N ARG A 417 -15.01 -15.35 -13.97
CA ARG A 417 -16.47 -15.28 -13.87
C ARG A 417 -17.05 -14.32 -14.90
N LEU A 418 -16.43 -13.15 -15.09
CA LEU A 418 -16.82 -12.20 -16.13
C LEU A 418 -16.64 -12.79 -17.53
N GLU A 419 -15.51 -13.46 -17.79
CA GLU A 419 -15.28 -14.14 -19.08
C GLU A 419 -16.34 -15.21 -19.35
N GLY A 420 -16.69 -16.02 -18.32
CA GLY A 420 -17.73 -17.03 -18.38
C GLY A 420 -19.15 -16.47 -18.58
N LEU A 421 -19.40 -15.20 -18.22
CA LEU A 421 -20.64 -14.47 -18.52
C LEU A 421 -20.68 -13.93 -19.96
N GLY A 422 -19.66 -14.16 -20.77
CA GLY A 422 -19.57 -13.67 -22.15
C GLY A 422 -18.80 -12.35 -22.30
N PHE A 423 -18.12 -11.87 -21.26
CA PHE A 423 -17.24 -10.70 -21.34
C PHE A 423 -15.79 -11.06 -21.73
N THR A 424 -15.60 -12.21 -22.38
CA THR A 424 -14.28 -12.63 -22.88
C THR A 424 -13.70 -11.56 -23.80
N GLY A 425 -12.45 -11.15 -23.54
CA GLY A 425 -11.79 -10.07 -24.29
C GLY A 425 -12.34 -8.66 -23.97
N LYS A 426 -13.13 -8.49 -22.91
CA LYS A 426 -13.64 -7.20 -22.44
C LYS A 426 -13.24 -6.87 -20.99
N VAL A 427 -12.33 -7.64 -20.40
CA VAL A 427 -11.90 -7.50 -19.00
C VAL A 427 -10.40 -7.21 -18.96
N ALA A 428 -10.04 -6.01 -18.50
CA ALA A 428 -8.68 -5.67 -18.13
C ALA A 428 -8.41 -6.09 -16.68
N ALA A 429 -7.16 -6.42 -16.37
CA ALA A 429 -6.75 -6.84 -15.04
C ALA A 429 -5.42 -6.20 -14.64
N ILE A 430 -5.32 -5.65 -13.43
CA ILE A 430 -4.08 -5.04 -12.93
C ILE A 430 -3.79 -5.55 -11.52
N HIS A 431 -2.62 -6.16 -11.30
CA HIS A 431 -2.20 -6.65 -9.99
C HIS A 431 -0.76 -6.29 -9.65
N GLY A 432 -0.38 -6.35 -8.37
CA GLY A 432 0.93 -5.86 -7.90
C GLY A 432 2.12 -6.51 -8.60
N GLY A 433 2.01 -7.78 -9.00
CA GLY A 433 3.06 -8.50 -9.72
C GLY A 433 3.33 -8.08 -11.18
N MET A 434 2.57 -7.14 -11.74
CA MET A 434 2.78 -6.64 -13.12
C MET A 434 3.84 -5.56 -13.17
N ASP A 435 4.66 -5.58 -14.22
CA ASP A 435 5.59 -4.50 -14.52
C ASP A 435 4.88 -3.24 -15.02
N TYR A 436 5.62 -2.14 -15.13
CA TYR A 436 5.05 -0.87 -15.54
C TYR A 436 4.40 -0.91 -16.94
N ARG A 437 5.03 -1.57 -17.91
CA ARG A 437 4.53 -1.64 -19.30
C ARG A 437 3.25 -2.47 -19.37
N GLU A 438 3.24 -3.61 -18.69
CA GLU A 438 2.05 -4.46 -18.59
C GLU A 438 0.86 -3.69 -17.99
N ARG A 439 1.10 -2.90 -16.94
CA ARG A 439 0.06 -2.03 -16.34
C ARG A 439 -0.42 -0.98 -17.34
N GLU A 440 0.47 -0.33 -18.07
CA GLU A 440 0.09 0.66 -19.09
C GLU A 440 -0.73 0.06 -20.24
N ASP A 441 -0.38 -1.15 -20.67
CA ASP A 441 -1.11 -1.86 -21.71
C ASP A 441 -2.53 -2.19 -21.26
N GLN A 442 -2.70 -2.64 -20.01
CA GLN A 442 -4.01 -2.91 -19.41
C GLN A 442 -4.85 -1.64 -19.25
N VAL A 443 -4.24 -0.53 -18.81
CA VAL A 443 -4.92 0.78 -18.74
C VAL A 443 -5.32 1.26 -20.13
N SER A 444 -4.47 1.07 -21.15
CA SER A 444 -4.75 1.45 -22.54
C SER A 444 -5.86 0.61 -23.15
N PHE A 445 -5.86 -0.70 -22.88
CA PHE A 445 -6.94 -1.61 -23.25
C PHE A 445 -8.26 -1.23 -22.58
N PHE A 446 -8.25 -0.89 -21.30
CA PHE A 446 -9.42 -0.39 -20.59
C PHE A 446 -9.86 0.99 -21.04
N ARG A 447 -8.96 1.87 -21.48
CA ARG A 447 -9.31 3.19 -22.01
C ARG A 447 -9.99 3.11 -23.38
N ARG A 448 -9.57 2.17 -24.23
CA ARG A 448 -10.10 2.00 -25.58
C ARG A 448 -11.63 1.80 -25.56
N PRO A 449 -12.39 2.43 -26.48
CA PRO A 449 -13.82 2.20 -26.59
C PRO A 449 -14.16 0.72 -26.85
N ALA A 450 -15.30 0.24 -26.32
CA ALA A 450 -15.73 -1.14 -26.52
C ALA A 450 -15.99 -1.46 -28.00
N SER A 451 -16.46 -0.48 -28.78
CA SER A 451 -16.64 -0.56 -30.24
C SER A 451 -15.34 -0.81 -31.01
N GLU A 452 -14.18 -0.48 -30.42
CA GLU A 452 -12.84 -0.69 -30.99
C GLU A 452 -12.14 -1.91 -30.36
N GLY A 453 -12.89 -2.77 -29.67
CA GLY A 453 -12.33 -3.93 -28.97
C GLY A 453 -11.57 -3.56 -27.70
N GLY A 454 -11.96 -2.50 -27.01
CA GLY A 454 -11.48 -2.17 -25.67
C GLY A 454 -12.24 -2.89 -24.55
N ALA A 455 -11.65 -2.90 -23.36
CA ALA A 455 -12.29 -3.48 -22.17
C ALA A 455 -13.41 -2.58 -21.62
N THR A 456 -14.46 -3.23 -21.10
CA THR A 456 -15.57 -2.61 -20.37
C THR A 456 -15.35 -2.69 -18.86
N TYR A 457 -14.67 -3.74 -18.38
CA TYR A 457 -14.40 -3.93 -16.97
C TYR A 457 -12.92 -3.88 -16.68
N LEU A 458 -12.54 -3.26 -15.57
CA LEU A 458 -11.19 -3.34 -15.01
C LEU A 458 -11.28 -3.97 -13.63
N VAL A 459 -10.61 -5.10 -13.41
CA VAL A 459 -10.43 -5.69 -12.07
C VAL A 459 -9.03 -5.37 -11.58
N ALA A 460 -8.90 -4.72 -10.43
CA ALA A 460 -7.60 -4.28 -9.93
C ALA A 460 -7.38 -4.62 -8.45
N THR A 461 -6.14 -4.96 -8.07
CA THR A 461 -5.73 -5.00 -6.66
C THR A 461 -5.20 -3.65 -6.18
N ASP A 462 -5.22 -3.43 -4.86
CA ASP A 462 -4.75 -2.19 -4.23
C ASP A 462 -3.32 -1.84 -4.62
N ALA A 463 -2.42 -2.81 -4.52
CA ALA A 463 -0.99 -2.67 -4.84
C ALA A 463 -0.71 -2.25 -6.29
N ALA A 464 -1.68 -2.42 -7.18
CA ALA A 464 -1.56 -2.13 -8.61
C ALA A 464 -2.39 -0.91 -9.05
N GLY A 465 -3.38 -0.52 -8.25
CA GLY A 465 -4.22 0.66 -8.47
C GLY A 465 -3.51 1.99 -8.15
N GLU A 466 -2.34 1.94 -7.50
CA GLU A 466 -1.56 3.14 -7.23
C GLU A 466 -0.92 3.73 -8.50
N GLY A 467 -0.99 5.05 -8.64
CA GLY A 467 -0.33 5.80 -9.72
C GLY A 467 -1.03 5.80 -11.08
N ILE A 468 -2.06 4.99 -11.28
CA ILE A 468 -2.81 4.98 -12.54
C ILE A 468 -3.86 6.09 -12.59
N ASN A 469 -4.04 6.67 -13.78
CA ASN A 469 -5.08 7.67 -14.05
C ASN A 469 -6.25 7.02 -14.81
N LEU A 470 -7.41 6.96 -14.15
CA LEU A 470 -8.63 6.31 -14.61
C LEU A 470 -9.82 7.29 -14.72
N GLN A 471 -9.56 8.59 -14.86
CA GLN A 471 -10.59 9.65 -14.92
C GLN A 471 -11.60 9.51 -16.08
N PHE A 472 -11.33 8.64 -17.05
CA PHE A 472 -12.24 8.32 -18.16
C PHE A 472 -13.35 7.31 -17.76
N CYS A 473 -13.35 6.84 -16.51
CA CYS A 473 -14.36 5.99 -15.92
C CYS A 473 -15.02 6.76 -14.77
N TRP A 474 -16.31 6.52 -14.50
CA TRP A 474 -17.07 7.18 -13.44
C TRP A 474 -17.74 6.20 -12.45
N LEU A 475 -17.61 4.89 -12.70
CA LEU A 475 -18.18 3.83 -11.88
C LEU A 475 -17.08 2.99 -11.22
N MET A 476 -17.23 2.78 -9.91
CA MET A 476 -16.30 1.99 -9.11
C MET A 476 -17.07 1.11 -8.13
N VAL A 477 -16.69 -0.17 -8.06
CA VAL A 477 -17.11 -1.09 -7.01
C VAL A 477 -15.90 -1.48 -6.18
N ASN A 478 -16.01 -1.28 -4.86
CA ASN A 478 -15.11 -1.92 -3.92
C ASN A 478 -15.70 -3.30 -3.60
N TYR A 479 -15.17 -4.35 -4.23
CA TYR A 479 -15.60 -5.72 -3.95
C TYR A 479 -15.25 -6.07 -2.49
N ASP A 480 -14.09 -5.62 -2.03
CA ASP A 480 -13.66 -5.74 -0.64
C ASP A 480 -13.43 -4.36 -0.01
N ILE A 481 -13.85 -4.20 1.24
CA ILE A 481 -13.61 -2.99 2.03
C ILE A 481 -12.23 -3.12 2.69
N PRO A 482 -11.30 -2.18 2.45
CA PRO A 482 -10.03 -2.19 3.13
C PRO A 482 -10.21 -1.76 4.59
N TRP A 483 -9.39 -2.33 5.48
CA TRP A 483 -9.38 -2.00 6.91
C TRP A 483 -9.06 -0.53 7.20
N ASN A 484 -8.28 0.07 6.32
CA ASN A 484 -7.91 1.48 6.40
C ASN A 484 -8.78 2.30 5.42
N PRO A 485 -9.64 3.20 5.93
CA PRO A 485 -10.49 4.05 5.09
C PRO A 485 -9.72 4.93 4.10
N ALA A 486 -8.47 5.28 4.38
CA ALA A 486 -7.63 6.06 3.46
C ALA A 486 -7.48 5.38 2.10
N ARG A 487 -7.46 4.04 2.06
CA ARG A 487 -7.38 3.29 0.81
C ARG A 487 -8.61 3.49 -0.06
N LEU A 488 -9.80 3.61 0.54
CA LEU A 488 -11.02 3.92 -0.22
C LEU A 488 -10.90 5.28 -0.92
N GLU A 489 -10.36 6.28 -0.21
CA GLU A 489 -10.11 7.61 -0.78
C GLU A 489 -9.04 7.59 -1.87
N GLN A 490 -7.98 6.78 -1.71
CA GLN A 490 -6.97 6.58 -2.74
C GLN A 490 -7.54 5.91 -4.00
N ARG A 491 -8.37 4.85 -3.86
CA ARG A 491 -9.07 4.18 -4.97
C ARG A 491 -9.96 5.18 -5.71
N LEU A 492 -10.80 5.90 -4.98
CA LEU A 492 -11.64 6.95 -5.53
C LEU A 492 -10.82 8.04 -6.22
N GLY A 493 -9.69 8.44 -5.63
CA GLY A 493 -8.76 9.42 -6.18
C GLY A 493 -8.12 9.02 -7.50
N ARG A 494 -8.30 7.78 -7.99
CA ARG A 494 -7.90 7.36 -9.35
C ARG A 494 -8.88 7.80 -10.43
N ILE A 495 -10.15 8.00 -10.03
CA ILE A 495 -11.28 8.33 -10.90
C ILE A 495 -11.71 9.78 -10.68
N HIS A 496 -11.98 10.13 -9.43
CA HIS A 496 -12.50 11.43 -9.03
C HIS A 496 -11.38 12.48 -9.09
N ARG A 497 -11.01 12.90 -10.29
CA ARG A 497 -9.95 13.86 -10.59
C ARG A 497 -10.51 15.02 -11.38
N TYR A 498 -9.73 16.10 -11.49
CA TYR A 498 -10.08 17.21 -12.35
C TYR A 498 -9.88 16.86 -13.83
N GLY A 499 -10.87 17.18 -14.65
CA GLY A 499 -10.97 16.79 -16.07
C GLY A 499 -12.06 15.74 -16.27
#